data_AF-A0AAV5TVY4-F1
#
_entry.id   AF-A0AAV5TVY4-F1
#
_cell.length_a   1.000
_cell.length_b   1.000
_cell.length_c   1.000
_cell.angle_alpha   90.00
_cell.angle_beta   90.00
_cell.angle_gamma   90.00
#
_symmetry.space_group_name_H-M   'P 1'
#
loop_
_entity.id
_entity.type
_entity.pdbx_description
1 polymer ?
#
loop_
_entity_poly.entity_id
_entity_poly.type
_entity_poly.pdbx_seq_one_letter_code
_entity_poly.pdbx_strand_id
1 'polypeptide(L)'
;MSCEYIPAVRFEDTFFCLQGTKIVVSQTAAPGSGEKLTDKLTCADGVWQGTIEGPSTFPVDPPPTFTDVDPVNWCVATVCPNVQKDNAACLSASNNCDETQVNSDGSTTTCKNGKTLYVQSTTPGAPKYAILDSLTCTDGKWVGTTEAHLPFVEASIIATCDAPCKEVMPTDASCRPLEDLLPSRNRTIREFITKRAWFNGDW
;
A
#
# COMPACT_ATOMS: atom_id res chain seq x y z
N MET A 1 -19.01 5.81 8.33
CA MET A 1 -17.94 6.42 7.50
C MET A 1 -17.95 7.91 7.77
N SER A 2 -16.90 8.42 8.41
CA SER A 2 -16.66 9.86 8.56
C SER A 2 -16.20 10.40 7.21
N CYS A 3 -16.93 11.31 6.60
CA CYS A 3 -16.38 12.12 5.51
C CYS A 3 -15.47 13.16 6.19
N GLU A 4 -14.15 12.99 6.10
CA GLU A 4 -13.22 14.06 6.49
C GLU A 4 -13.34 15.17 5.44
N TYR A 5 -14.14 16.19 5.77
CA TYR A 5 -14.30 17.36 4.92
C TYR A 5 -13.02 18.19 4.97
N ILE A 6 -12.34 18.32 3.82
CA ILE A 6 -11.21 19.23 3.70
C ILE A 6 -11.76 20.65 3.49
N PRO A 7 -11.26 21.66 4.25
CA PRO A 7 -11.73 23.03 4.09
C PRO A 7 -11.45 23.54 2.67
N ALA A 8 -12.49 24.09 2.07
CA ALA A 8 -12.42 24.74 0.78
C ALA A 8 -12.23 26.26 0.93
N VAL A 9 -11.73 26.89 -0.14
CA VAL A 9 -11.58 28.34 -0.22
C VAL A 9 -12.59 28.87 -1.23
N ARG A 10 -13.45 29.77 -0.77
CA ARG A 10 -14.30 30.58 -1.65
C ARG A 10 -13.66 31.94 -1.84
N PHE A 11 -13.48 32.33 -3.10
CA PHE A 11 -13.07 33.67 -3.48
C PHE A 11 -14.07 34.21 -4.48
N GLU A 12 -14.85 35.22 -4.06
CA GLU A 12 -15.93 35.81 -4.85
C GLU A 12 -16.92 34.73 -5.33
N ASP A 13 -17.07 34.63 -6.65
CA ASP A 13 -17.94 33.70 -7.35
C ASP A 13 -17.24 32.40 -7.74
N THR A 14 -16.08 32.11 -7.15
CA THR A 14 -15.36 30.87 -7.44
C THR A 14 -15.01 30.11 -6.18
N PHE A 15 -15.16 28.78 -6.28
CA PHE A 15 -14.81 27.82 -5.26
C PHE A 15 -13.62 26.99 -5.74
N PHE A 16 -12.63 26.87 -4.86
CA PHE A 16 -11.41 26.10 -5.08
C PHE A 16 -11.10 25.22 -3.88
N CYS A 17 -10.48 24.08 -4.16
CA CYS A 17 -9.88 23.26 -3.12
C CYS A 17 -8.38 23.58 -2.96
N LEU A 18 -7.83 23.29 -1.78
CA LEU A 18 -6.40 23.49 -1.52
C LEU A 18 -5.53 22.53 -2.36
N GLN A 19 -4.23 22.81 -2.47
CA GLN A 19 -3.32 21.91 -3.20
C GLN A 19 -3.37 20.47 -2.68
N GLY A 20 -3.27 19.51 -3.60
CA GLY A 20 -3.37 18.08 -3.29
C GLY A 20 -4.80 17.59 -3.06
N THR A 21 -5.80 18.38 -3.46
CA THR A 21 -7.22 18.03 -3.32
C THR A 21 -8.01 18.46 -4.57
N LYS A 22 -9.17 17.86 -4.79
CA LYS A 22 -10.07 18.15 -5.92
C LYS A 22 -11.48 18.45 -5.45
N ILE A 23 -12.16 19.28 -6.22
CA ILE A 23 -13.58 19.57 -6.01
C ILE A 23 -14.39 18.39 -6.52
N VAL A 24 -15.33 17.94 -5.71
CA VAL A 24 -16.41 17.04 -6.10
C VAL A 24 -17.72 17.79 -5.97
N VAL A 25 -18.57 17.64 -6.97
CA VAL A 25 -19.89 18.29 -7.04
C VAL A 25 -20.98 17.28 -7.25
N SER A 26 -22.17 17.57 -6.76
CA SER A 26 -23.39 16.82 -7.02
C SER A 26 -24.60 17.73 -7.06
N GLN A 27 -25.59 17.35 -7.86
CA GLN A 27 -26.93 17.95 -7.87
C GLN A 27 -27.78 17.48 -6.67
N THR A 28 -27.31 16.49 -5.92
CA THR A 28 -28.05 15.91 -4.79
C THR A 28 -27.13 15.58 -3.60
N ALA A 29 -27.72 15.39 -2.42
CA ALA A 29 -26.99 14.87 -1.26
C ALA A 29 -26.89 13.33 -1.24
N ALA A 30 -27.25 12.64 -2.32
CA ALA A 30 -27.26 11.18 -2.36
C ALA A 30 -25.84 10.60 -2.29
N PRO A 31 -25.59 9.53 -1.51
CA PRO A 31 -24.29 8.87 -1.49
C PRO A 31 -23.85 8.42 -2.87
N GLY A 32 -22.59 8.67 -3.23
CA GLY A 32 -22.02 8.23 -4.51
C GLY A 32 -22.46 9.05 -5.74
N SER A 33 -23.21 10.13 -5.56
CA SER A 33 -23.66 11.01 -6.66
C SER A 33 -22.65 12.08 -7.09
N GLY A 34 -21.47 12.11 -6.47
CA GLY A 34 -20.47 13.15 -6.70
C GLY A 34 -19.61 12.91 -7.95
N GLU A 35 -19.38 13.95 -8.72
CA GLU A 35 -18.46 13.97 -9.86
C GLU A 35 -17.31 14.95 -9.62
N LYS A 36 -16.09 14.55 -10.00
CA LYS A 36 -14.90 15.38 -9.83
C LYS A 36 -14.84 16.45 -10.91
N LEU A 37 -14.41 17.65 -10.52
CA LEU A 37 -14.08 18.71 -11.45
C LEU A 37 -12.58 18.73 -11.77
N THR A 38 -12.25 19.24 -12.95
CA THR A 38 -10.86 19.40 -13.40
C THR A 38 -10.09 20.45 -12.62
N ASP A 39 -10.75 21.51 -12.15
CA ASP A 39 -10.12 22.67 -11.53
C ASP A 39 -11.01 23.33 -10.47
N LYS A 40 -12.04 24.06 -10.93
CA LYS A 40 -12.82 24.99 -10.11
C LYS A 40 -14.32 24.89 -10.37
N LEU A 41 -15.11 25.39 -9.42
CA LEU A 41 -16.55 25.59 -9.55
C LEU A 41 -16.82 27.10 -9.52
N THR A 42 -17.42 27.65 -10.58
CA THR A 42 -17.64 29.09 -10.76
C THR A 42 -19.13 29.41 -10.88
N CYS A 43 -19.60 30.45 -10.20
CA CYS A 43 -20.96 30.96 -10.30
C CYS A 43 -21.02 32.06 -11.36
N ALA A 44 -21.92 31.93 -12.32
CA ALA A 44 -22.25 32.97 -13.29
C ALA A 44 -23.76 32.98 -13.51
N ASP A 45 -24.35 34.17 -13.51
CA ASP A 45 -25.80 34.36 -13.72
C ASP A 45 -26.69 33.51 -12.79
N GLY A 46 -26.24 33.28 -11.55
CA GLY A 46 -26.97 32.48 -10.55
C GLY A 46 -26.87 30.97 -10.75
N VAL A 47 -25.99 30.50 -11.64
CA VAL A 47 -25.75 29.08 -11.91
C VAL A 47 -24.28 28.75 -11.66
N TRP A 48 -24.03 27.72 -10.85
CA TRP A 48 -22.71 27.16 -10.63
C TRP A 48 -22.34 26.22 -11.76
N GLN A 49 -21.11 26.36 -12.27
CA GLN A 49 -20.61 25.67 -13.45
C GLN A 49 -19.19 25.16 -13.22
N GLY A 50 -18.89 24.00 -13.78
CA GLY A 50 -17.56 23.40 -13.75
C GLY A 50 -17.35 22.37 -14.84
N THR A 51 -16.10 22.05 -15.15
CA THR A 51 -15.75 21.00 -16.10
C THR A 51 -15.49 19.70 -15.36
N ILE A 52 -16.21 18.64 -15.74
CA ILE A 52 -16.10 17.33 -15.12
C ILE A 52 -14.86 16.60 -15.65
N GLU A 53 -14.17 15.92 -14.74
CA GLU A 53 -13.05 15.05 -15.07
C GLU A 53 -13.56 13.67 -15.54
N GLY A 54 -13.39 13.38 -16.83
CA GLY A 54 -13.73 12.07 -17.40
C GLY A 54 -15.21 11.94 -17.82
N PRO A 55 -15.72 10.70 -17.95
CA PRO A 55 -17.09 10.46 -18.36
C PRO A 55 -18.07 10.90 -17.28
N SER A 56 -19.06 11.72 -17.67
CA SER A 56 -20.12 12.19 -16.76
C SER A 56 -21.34 11.29 -16.80
N THR A 57 -22.03 11.21 -15.67
CA THR A 57 -23.36 10.62 -15.53
C THR A 57 -24.48 11.66 -15.67
N PHE A 58 -24.14 12.95 -15.71
CA PHE A 58 -25.08 14.01 -16.07
C PHE A 58 -25.38 13.99 -17.58
N PRO A 59 -26.56 14.46 -18.02
CA PRO A 59 -26.83 14.64 -19.44
C PRO A 59 -25.86 15.68 -20.03
N VAL A 60 -25.04 15.24 -20.98
CA VAL A 60 -23.89 16.00 -21.49
C VAL A 60 -24.08 16.53 -22.92
N ASP A 61 -23.79 17.82 -23.13
CA ASP A 61 -23.24 18.35 -24.38
C ASP A 61 -21.70 18.35 -24.27
N PRO A 62 -20.91 17.98 -25.29
CA PRO A 62 -19.45 17.97 -25.17
C PRO A 62 -18.85 19.40 -25.10
N PRO A 63 -17.91 19.69 -24.17
CA PRO A 63 -17.31 18.83 -23.13
C PRO A 63 -18.18 18.67 -21.86
N PRO A 64 -17.96 17.63 -21.01
CA PRO A 64 -18.79 17.39 -19.85
C PRO A 64 -18.77 18.52 -18.83
N THR A 65 -19.86 19.27 -18.79
CA THR A 65 -20.08 20.37 -17.87
C THR A 65 -21.05 19.98 -16.77
N PHE A 66 -20.70 20.34 -15.55
CA PHE A 66 -21.62 20.39 -14.43
C PHE A 66 -22.32 21.75 -14.41
N THR A 67 -23.64 21.76 -14.22
CA THR A 67 -24.42 22.99 -13.97
C THR A 67 -25.50 22.75 -12.92
N ASP A 68 -25.59 23.60 -11.91
CA ASP A 68 -26.67 23.59 -10.91
C ASP A 68 -26.86 24.99 -10.28
N VAL A 69 -28.06 25.31 -9.81
CA VAL A 69 -28.35 26.53 -9.04
C VAL A 69 -27.95 26.40 -7.57
N ASP A 70 -27.97 25.19 -7.01
CA ASP A 70 -27.67 24.92 -5.60
C ASP A 70 -26.91 23.59 -5.43
N PRO A 71 -25.64 23.52 -5.89
CA PRO A 71 -24.88 22.27 -5.87
C PRO A 71 -24.37 21.91 -4.47
N VAL A 72 -24.42 20.61 -4.16
CA VAL A 72 -23.61 20.05 -3.08
C VAL A 72 -22.17 19.96 -3.57
N ASN A 73 -21.23 20.54 -2.81
CA ASN A 73 -19.81 20.54 -3.17
C ASN A 73 -18.91 20.27 -1.96
N TRP A 74 -17.78 19.60 -2.20
CA TRP A 74 -16.78 19.32 -1.17
C TRP A 74 -15.40 19.08 -1.81
N CYS A 75 -14.36 19.11 -0.98
CA CYS A 75 -12.99 18.80 -1.38
C CYS A 75 -12.61 17.38 -0.96
N VAL A 76 -11.98 16.63 -1.87
CA VAL A 76 -11.41 15.30 -1.59
C VAL A 76 -9.90 15.33 -1.81
N ALA A 77 -9.15 14.64 -0.96
CA ALA A 77 -7.71 14.47 -1.16
C ALA A 77 -7.44 13.74 -2.47
N THR A 78 -6.42 14.18 -3.20
CA THR A 78 -5.87 13.45 -4.35
C THR A 78 -4.50 12.88 -4.07
N VAL A 79 -3.83 13.39 -3.04
CA VAL A 79 -2.53 12.87 -2.57
C VAL A 79 -2.73 12.04 -1.32
N CYS A 80 -2.02 10.93 -1.22
CA CYS A 80 -2.09 10.07 -0.05
C CYS A 80 -1.16 10.59 1.04
N PRO A 81 -1.53 10.43 2.31
CA PRO A 81 -0.60 10.57 3.42
C PRO A 81 0.64 9.69 3.22
N ASN A 82 1.78 10.16 3.74
CA ASN A 82 3.00 9.37 3.75
C ASN A 82 2.79 8.05 4.50
N VAL A 83 3.27 6.96 3.92
CA VAL A 83 3.26 5.64 4.55
C VAL A 83 4.15 5.65 5.79
N GLN A 84 3.60 5.22 6.92
CA GLN A 84 4.36 5.02 8.15
C GLN A 84 5.14 3.70 8.05
N LYS A 85 6.47 3.75 8.04
CA LYS A 85 7.31 2.55 7.96
C LYS A 85 7.56 2.03 9.37
N ASP A 86 6.97 0.88 9.71
CA ASP A 86 7.10 0.27 11.04
C ASP A 86 6.78 -1.23 10.98
N ASN A 87 7.57 -2.03 11.70
CA ASN A 87 7.37 -3.48 11.83
C ASN A 87 6.11 -3.87 12.60
N ALA A 88 5.37 -2.92 13.17
CA ALA A 88 4.05 -3.16 13.74
C ALA A 88 3.08 -3.80 12.72
N ALA A 89 3.24 -3.54 11.42
CA ALA A 89 2.44 -4.17 10.35
C ALA A 89 2.80 -5.64 10.07
N CYS A 90 3.85 -6.20 10.70
CA CYS A 90 4.27 -7.58 10.48
C CYS A 90 3.19 -8.57 10.97
N LEU A 91 2.84 -9.56 10.12
CA LEU A 91 1.75 -10.52 10.41
C LEU A 91 1.99 -11.35 11.67
N SER A 92 3.24 -11.68 11.98
CA SER A 92 3.60 -12.44 13.18
C SER A 92 4.88 -11.91 13.78
N ALA A 93 5.05 -12.08 15.10
CA ALA A 93 6.29 -11.74 15.79
C ALA A 93 7.46 -12.66 15.42
N SER A 94 7.19 -13.82 14.79
CA SER A 94 8.20 -14.75 14.30
C SER A 94 8.65 -14.47 12.85
N ASN A 95 7.90 -13.66 12.11
CA ASN A 95 8.34 -13.19 10.80
C ASN A 95 9.38 -12.10 11.03
N ASN A 96 10.59 -12.29 10.49
CA ASN A 96 11.52 -11.18 10.40
C ASN A 96 10.93 -10.19 9.39
N CYS A 97 10.56 -9.00 9.85
CA CYS A 97 10.16 -7.89 9.00
C CYS A 97 11.23 -6.79 9.04
N ASP A 98 11.32 -6.01 7.96
CA ASP A 98 12.29 -4.93 7.81
C ASP A 98 11.64 -3.75 7.10
N GLU A 99 11.29 -2.72 7.87
CA GLU A 99 10.64 -1.50 7.40
C GLU A 99 11.55 -0.67 6.48
N THR A 100 12.87 -0.86 6.56
CA THR A 100 13.84 -0.14 5.70
C THR A 100 13.80 -0.63 4.25
N GLN A 101 13.16 -1.77 4.00
CA GLN A 101 12.92 -2.31 2.66
C GLN A 101 11.69 -1.71 1.99
N VAL A 102 10.84 -0.99 2.73
CA VAL A 102 9.67 -0.31 2.16
C VAL A 102 10.13 0.84 1.28
N ASN A 103 9.74 0.79 0.01
CA ASN A 103 9.86 1.87 -0.94
C ASN A 103 8.49 2.55 -1.12
N SER A 104 8.43 3.87 -0.97
CA SER A 104 7.20 4.63 -1.18
C SER A 104 7.59 5.98 -1.77
N ASP A 105 7.02 6.33 -2.92
CA ASP A 105 7.30 7.58 -3.64
C ASP A 105 6.12 8.59 -3.60
N GLY A 106 5.08 8.27 -2.81
CA GLY A 106 3.86 9.08 -2.70
C GLY A 106 2.79 8.73 -3.75
N SER A 107 3.15 7.97 -4.78
CA SER A 107 2.23 7.43 -5.78
C SER A 107 2.09 5.91 -5.69
N THR A 108 3.17 5.23 -5.32
CA THR A 108 3.24 3.77 -5.18
C THR A 108 3.97 3.41 -3.89
N THR A 109 3.60 2.27 -3.31
CA THR A 109 4.27 1.66 -2.17
C THR A 109 4.52 0.19 -2.45
N THR A 110 5.78 -0.24 -2.34
CA THR A 110 6.26 -1.59 -2.61
C THR A 110 7.40 -1.97 -1.68
N CYS A 111 7.78 -3.24 -1.70
CA CYS A 111 9.02 -3.70 -1.08
C CYS A 111 10.14 -3.87 -2.11
N LYS A 112 11.37 -3.60 -1.69
CA LYS A 112 12.57 -3.85 -2.52
C LYS A 112 12.69 -5.34 -2.86
N ASN A 113 13.21 -5.65 -4.04
CA ASN A 113 13.56 -7.01 -4.48
C ASN A 113 12.40 -8.03 -4.47
N GLY A 114 11.15 -7.59 -4.70
CA GLY A 114 9.99 -8.50 -4.83
C GLY A 114 9.55 -9.16 -3.51
N LYS A 115 9.99 -8.59 -2.39
CA LYS A 115 9.57 -8.95 -1.03
C LYS A 115 8.07 -8.71 -0.82
N THR A 116 7.46 -9.47 0.09
CA THR A 116 6.06 -9.30 0.45
C THR A 116 5.88 -8.04 1.28
N LEU A 117 4.96 -7.17 0.84
CA LEU A 117 4.56 -5.97 1.56
C LEU A 117 3.47 -6.31 2.57
N TYR A 118 3.70 -6.02 3.85
CA TYR A 118 2.70 -6.12 4.90
C TYR A 118 2.20 -4.75 5.30
N VAL A 119 0.89 -4.60 5.43
CA VAL A 119 0.26 -3.33 5.79
C VAL A 119 -0.82 -3.48 6.85
N GLN A 120 -1.07 -2.41 7.58
CA GLN A 120 -2.23 -2.25 8.45
C GLN A 120 -2.69 -0.79 8.40
N SER A 121 -3.97 -0.53 8.66
CA SER A 121 -4.45 0.85 8.89
C SER A 121 -3.75 1.42 10.13
N THR A 122 -3.53 2.74 10.17
CA THR A 122 -3.04 3.42 11.39
C THR A 122 -4.08 3.40 12.53
N THR A 123 -5.31 2.97 12.23
CA THR A 123 -6.39 2.81 13.22
C THR A 123 -6.03 1.73 14.24
N PRO A 124 -6.12 2.00 15.56
CA PRO A 124 -5.82 1.01 16.58
C PRO A 124 -6.62 -0.28 16.41
N GLY A 125 -5.93 -1.43 16.48
CA GLY A 125 -6.57 -2.75 16.36
C GLY A 125 -6.95 -3.16 14.93
N ALA A 126 -6.53 -2.40 13.91
CA ALA A 126 -6.75 -2.78 12.53
C ALA A 126 -6.08 -4.12 12.19
N PRO A 127 -6.71 -4.96 11.35
CA PRO A 127 -6.10 -6.16 10.83
C PRO A 127 -4.88 -5.85 9.96
N LYS A 128 -3.97 -6.82 9.91
CA LYS A 128 -2.76 -6.79 9.09
C LYS A 128 -2.96 -7.62 7.85
N TYR A 129 -2.40 -7.18 6.73
CA TYR A 129 -2.56 -7.82 5.43
C TYR A 129 -1.23 -7.94 4.72
N ALA A 130 -1.03 -9.06 4.02
CA ALA A 130 -0.03 -9.17 2.96
C ALA A 130 -0.61 -8.65 1.65
N ILE A 131 0.15 -7.86 0.91
CA ILE A 131 -0.22 -7.27 -0.37
C ILE A 131 0.48 -8.03 -1.50
N LEU A 132 -0.28 -8.38 -2.53
CA LEU A 132 0.17 -9.24 -3.63
C LEU A 132 1.33 -8.63 -4.43
N ASP A 133 1.31 -7.31 -4.67
CA ASP A 133 2.31 -6.64 -5.50
C ASP A 133 2.70 -5.27 -4.92
N SER A 134 1.75 -4.34 -4.95
CA SER A 134 1.98 -2.93 -4.62
C SER A 134 0.69 -2.27 -4.15
N LEU A 135 0.84 -1.14 -3.48
CA LEU A 135 -0.25 -0.20 -3.27
C LEU A 135 -0.04 1.01 -4.17
N THR A 136 -1.12 1.51 -4.76
CA THR A 136 -1.16 2.73 -5.55
C THR A 136 -1.99 3.78 -4.82
N CYS A 137 -1.52 5.01 -4.79
CA CYS A 137 -2.30 6.13 -4.28
C CYS A 137 -3.37 6.52 -5.30
N THR A 138 -4.64 6.43 -4.91
CA THR A 138 -5.79 6.86 -5.70
C THR A 138 -6.72 7.65 -4.80
N ASP A 139 -6.98 8.91 -5.15
CA ASP A 139 -7.90 9.79 -4.42
C ASP A 139 -7.63 9.86 -2.91
N GLY A 140 -6.35 10.04 -2.57
CA GLY A 140 -5.90 10.13 -1.19
C GLY A 140 -6.00 8.82 -0.39
N LYS A 141 -6.23 7.69 -1.07
CA LYS A 141 -6.26 6.36 -0.46
C LYS A 141 -5.24 5.43 -1.12
N TRP A 142 -4.59 4.63 -0.31
CA TRP A 142 -3.76 3.52 -0.76
C TRP A 142 -4.65 2.36 -1.16
N VAL A 143 -4.59 1.99 -2.44
CA VAL A 143 -5.42 0.95 -3.05
C VAL A 143 -4.54 -0.18 -3.56
N GLY A 144 -4.96 -1.42 -3.35
CA GLY A 144 -4.31 -2.59 -3.94
C GLY A 144 -5.08 -3.87 -3.69
N THR A 145 -4.39 -4.99 -3.79
CA THR A 145 -4.98 -6.32 -3.61
C THR A 145 -4.17 -7.11 -2.59
N THR A 146 -4.86 -7.68 -1.62
CA THR A 146 -4.25 -8.56 -0.63
C THR A 146 -3.84 -9.89 -1.28
N GLU A 147 -2.91 -10.64 -0.68
CA GLU A 147 -2.56 -12.00 -1.15
C GLU A 147 -3.77 -12.95 -1.15
N ALA A 148 -4.81 -12.66 -0.36
CA ALA A 148 -6.09 -13.37 -0.39
C ALA A 148 -7.01 -12.95 -1.56
N HIS A 149 -6.50 -12.17 -2.52
CA HIS A 149 -7.23 -11.60 -3.66
C HIS A 149 -8.43 -10.71 -3.27
N LEU A 150 -8.38 -10.11 -2.08
CA LEU A 150 -9.39 -9.14 -1.63
C LEU A 150 -8.90 -7.70 -1.86
N PRO A 151 -9.80 -6.76 -2.21
CA PRO A 151 -9.45 -5.36 -2.35
C PRO A 151 -9.00 -4.79 -1.01
N PHE A 152 -7.93 -3.99 -1.04
CA PHE A 152 -7.44 -3.21 0.08
C PHE A 152 -7.59 -1.72 -0.24
N VAL A 153 -8.21 -0.95 0.66
CA VAL A 153 -8.41 0.49 0.50
C VAL A 153 -8.32 1.16 1.87
N GLU A 154 -7.28 1.95 2.10
CA GLU A 154 -7.07 2.67 3.37
C GLU A 154 -6.45 4.06 3.11
N ALA A 155 -6.84 5.06 3.90
CA ALA A 155 -6.29 6.42 3.76
C ALA A 155 -4.87 6.52 4.34
N SER A 156 -4.68 5.98 5.55
CA SER A 156 -3.43 6.05 6.30
C SER A 156 -3.00 4.66 6.71
N ILE A 157 -1.77 4.30 6.34
CA ILE A 157 -1.25 2.95 6.54
C ILE A 157 0.11 2.94 7.24
N ILE A 158 0.32 1.86 7.98
CA ILE A 158 1.63 1.41 8.44
C ILE A 158 2.06 0.27 7.52
N ALA A 159 3.30 0.28 7.07
CA ALA A 159 3.85 -0.75 6.19
C ALA A 159 5.22 -1.26 6.67
N THR A 160 5.46 -2.54 6.41
CA THR A 160 6.77 -3.17 6.49
C THR A 160 6.91 -4.22 5.38
N CYS A 161 8.11 -4.76 5.20
CA CYS A 161 8.37 -5.85 4.26
C CYS A 161 8.80 -7.09 5.02
N ASP A 162 8.64 -8.26 4.41
CA ASP A 162 9.39 -9.42 4.88
C ASP A 162 10.91 -9.15 4.77
N ALA A 163 11.65 -9.60 5.77
CA ALA A 163 13.10 -9.51 5.79
C ALA A 163 13.70 -10.81 5.22
N PRO A 164 14.83 -10.74 4.50
CA PRO A 164 15.51 -11.94 4.06
C PRO A 164 16.01 -12.68 5.31
N CYS A 165 15.99 -14.02 5.28
CA CYS A 165 16.73 -14.78 6.29
C CYS A 165 18.18 -14.27 6.32
N LYS A 166 18.69 -13.91 7.50
CA LYS A 166 20.14 -13.74 7.64
C LYS A 166 20.78 -15.06 7.27
N GLU A 167 21.58 -15.10 6.21
CA GLU A 167 22.40 -16.26 5.92
C GLU A 167 23.23 -16.58 7.16
N VAL A 168 23.03 -17.77 7.70
CA VAL A 168 23.89 -18.28 8.77
C VAL A 168 25.17 -18.73 8.07
N MET A 169 26.11 -17.80 7.89
CA MET A 169 27.46 -18.16 7.49
C MET A 169 28.02 -19.07 8.59
N PRO A 170 28.32 -20.36 8.31
CA PRO A 170 29.00 -21.18 9.31
C PRO A 170 30.32 -20.51 9.63
N THR A 171 30.49 -20.09 10.88
CA THR A 171 31.81 -19.68 11.37
C THR A 171 32.67 -20.93 11.51
N ASP A 172 34.00 -20.84 11.37
CA ASP A 172 34.91 -21.99 11.53
C ASP A 172 34.71 -22.75 12.86
N ALA A 173 34.21 -22.06 13.90
CA ALA A 173 33.83 -22.68 15.19
C ALA A 173 32.63 -23.65 15.12
N SER A 174 31.84 -23.58 14.04
CA SER A 174 30.68 -24.44 13.75
C SER A 174 31.09 -25.73 13.04
N CYS A 175 32.27 -25.73 12.39
CA CYS A 175 32.85 -26.90 11.76
C CYS A 175 33.47 -27.80 12.83
N ARG A 176 32.63 -28.58 13.52
CA ARG A 176 33.15 -29.70 14.31
C ARG A 176 33.59 -30.81 13.37
N PRO A 177 34.77 -31.41 13.56
CA PRO A 177 35.13 -32.64 12.88
C PRO A 177 33.98 -33.65 13.04
N LEU A 178 33.60 -34.33 11.96
CA LEU A 178 32.51 -35.32 11.97
C LEU A 178 32.74 -36.40 13.06
N GLU A 179 33.99 -36.62 13.43
CA GLU A 179 34.42 -37.52 14.51
C GLU A 179 33.89 -37.14 15.90
N ASP A 180 33.64 -35.86 16.16
CA ASP A 180 33.10 -35.34 17.43
C ASP A 180 31.57 -35.49 17.53
N LEU A 181 30.89 -35.71 16.39
CA LEU A 181 29.44 -35.89 16.32
C LEU A 181 29.02 -37.36 16.41
N LEU A 182 29.97 -38.29 16.33
CA LEU A 182 29.70 -39.72 16.43
C LEU A 182 29.80 -40.16 17.91
N PRO A 183 28.71 -40.66 18.53
CA PRO A 183 28.80 -41.24 19.86
C PRO A 183 29.81 -42.40 19.84
N SER A 184 30.67 -42.45 20.86
CA SER A 184 31.82 -43.37 21.01
C SER A 184 31.49 -44.87 20.97
N ARG A 185 30.22 -45.25 20.75
CA ARG A 185 29.69 -46.61 20.84
C ARG A 185 29.10 -47.20 19.56
N ASN A 186 29.33 -46.62 18.37
CA ASN A 186 28.91 -47.27 17.11
C ASN A 186 30.07 -47.45 16.12
N ARG A 187 30.88 -48.49 16.36
CA ARG A 187 31.99 -48.93 15.49
C ARG A 187 31.54 -49.15 14.04
N THR A 188 30.29 -49.55 13.84
CA THR A 188 29.69 -49.88 12.54
C THR A 188 29.50 -48.66 11.62
N ILE A 189 29.28 -47.46 12.18
CA ILE A 189 29.08 -46.23 11.37
C ILE A 189 30.44 -45.69 10.88
N ARG A 190 31.49 -45.79 11.71
CA ARG A 190 32.85 -45.37 11.31
C ARG A 190 33.38 -46.15 10.11
N GLU A 191 33.09 -47.45 10.01
CA GLU A 191 33.50 -48.28 8.86
C GLU A 191 32.70 -47.97 7.58
N PHE A 192 31.43 -47.58 7.69
CA PHE A 192 30.59 -47.20 6.54
C PHE A 192 31.03 -45.88 5.90
N ILE A 193 31.48 -44.91 6.70
CA ILE A 193 31.90 -43.60 6.22
C ILE A 193 33.31 -43.67 5.60
N THR A 194 34.24 -44.40 6.22
CA THR A 194 35.58 -44.60 5.63
C THR A 194 35.51 -45.33 4.30
N LYS A 195 34.61 -46.31 4.11
CA LYS A 195 34.46 -46.97 2.80
C LYS A 195 33.88 -46.08 1.70
N ARG A 196 33.07 -45.07 2.03
CA ARG A 196 32.54 -44.10 1.03
C ARG A 196 33.54 -43.02 0.63
N ALA A 197 34.53 -42.71 1.48
CA ALA A 197 35.57 -41.73 1.15
C ALA A 197 36.55 -42.23 0.06
N TRP A 198 36.59 -43.53 -0.23
CA TRP A 198 37.43 -44.10 -1.28
C TRP A 198 36.75 -44.25 -2.66
N PHE A 199 35.49 -43.85 -2.81
CA PHE A 199 34.75 -44.02 -4.08
C PHE A 199 34.49 -42.72 -4.86
N ASN A 200 34.90 -41.55 -4.35
CA ASN A 200 34.71 -40.26 -5.02
C ASN A 200 36.04 -39.57 -5.37
N GLY A 201 37.00 -40.35 -5.86
CA GLY A 201 38.23 -39.82 -6.46
C GLY A 201 38.63 -40.71 -7.62
N ASP A 202 38.14 -40.34 -8.82
CA ASP A 202 38.82 -40.45 -10.12
C ASP A 202 37.80 -40.17 -11.23
N TRP A 203 37.84 -38.95 -11.78
CA TRP A 203 38.14 -38.60 -13.19
C TRP A 203 38.43 -37.09 -13.27
#